data_AF-A0A223DQF8-F1
#
_entry.id   AF-A0A223DQF8-F1
#
_cell.length_a   1.000
_cell.length_b   1.000
_cell.length_c   1.000
_cell.angle_alpha   90.00
_cell.angle_beta   90.00
_cell.angle_gamma   90.00
#
_symmetry.space_group_name_H-M   'P 1'
#
loop_
_entity.id
_entity.type
_entity.pdbx_description
1 polymer ?
#
loop_
_entity_poly.entity_id
_entity_poly.type
_entity_poly.pdbx_seq_one_letter_code
_entity_poly.pdbx_strand_id
1 'polypeptide(L)' 'MNKERRKWIQEIQTKLESVKKELSDVLEEEEEYFNSMPEGFQSGQRGEAAQTAINSLDSAVSQIEDALDSLGEIE' A
#
# COMPACT_ATOMS: atom_id res chain seq x y z
N MET A 1 13.19 24.44 6.12
CA MET A 1 14.20 23.52 6.69
C MET A 1 15.59 23.74 6.03
N ASN A 2 16.71 23.15 6.49
CA ASN A 2 18.00 23.31 5.78
C ASN A 2 18.07 22.42 4.52
N LYS A 3 18.96 22.75 3.56
CA LYS A 3 19.01 22.08 2.25
C LYS A 3 19.27 20.56 2.34
N GLU A 4 20.13 20.14 3.25
CA GLU A 4 20.49 18.73 3.42
C GLU A 4 19.32 17.90 3.93
N ARG A 5 18.65 18.37 4.99
CA ARG A 5 17.45 17.69 5.53
C ARG A 5 16.32 17.64 4.49
N ARG A 6 16.17 18.68 3.65
CA ARG A 6 15.16 18.69 2.57
C ARG A 6 15.45 17.60 1.54
N LYS A 7 16.72 17.44 1.18
CA LYS A 7 17.14 16.37 0.28
C LYS A 7 16.84 14.98 0.87
N TRP A 8 17.10 14.77 2.16
CA TRP A 8 16.74 13.51 2.82
C TRP A 8 15.24 13.25 2.83
N ILE A 9 14.40 14.27 3.01
CA ILE A 9 12.95 14.12 2.91
C ILE A 9 12.54 13.69 1.49
N GLN A 10 13.10 14.31 0.45
CA GLN A 10 12.83 13.90 -0.94
C GLN A 10 13.25 12.45 -1.22
N GLU A 11 14.39 12.01 -0.66
CA GLU A 11 14.82 10.61 -0.75
C GLU A 11 13.85 9.67 -0.03
N ILE A 12 13.29 10.07 1.12
CA ILE A 12 12.25 9.32 1.83
C ILE A 12 10.97 9.26 1.01
N GLN A 13 10.51 10.37 0.43
CA GLN A 13 9.34 10.40 -0.45
C GLN A 13 9.49 9.44 -1.62
N THR A 14 10.65 9.43 -2.28
CA THR A 14 10.94 8.51 -3.40
C THR A 14 10.85 7.05 -2.96
N LYS A 15 11.34 6.72 -1.75
CA LYS A 15 11.24 5.36 -1.21
C LYS A 15 9.79 4.99 -0.88
N LEU A 16 9.03 5.90 -0.29
CA LEU A 16 7.62 5.69 0.01
C LEU A 16 6.80 5.48 -1.27
N GLU A 17 7.07 6.23 -2.33
CA GLU A 17 6.43 6.01 -3.65
C GLU A 17 6.75 4.62 -4.22
N SER A 18 8.00 4.17 -4.11
CA SER A 18 8.40 2.81 -4.54
C SER A 18 7.65 1.74 -3.74
N VAL A 19 7.63 1.86 -2.41
CA VAL A 19 6.93 0.92 -1.52
C VAL A 19 5.43 0.93 -1.79
N LYS A 20 4.83 2.12 -2.00
CA LYS A 20 3.42 2.24 -2.36
C LYS A 20 3.11 1.43 -3.61
N LYS A 21 3.93 1.59 -4.65
CA LYS A 21 3.77 0.84 -5.90
C LYS A 21 3.88 -0.66 -5.68
N GLU A 22 4.91 -1.11 -4.96
CA GLU A 22 5.08 -2.54 -4.64
C GLU A 22 3.88 -3.10 -3.86
N LEU A 23 3.30 -2.34 -2.92
CA LEU A 23 2.09 -2.74 -2.20
C LEU A 23 0.86 -2.78 -3.11
N SER A 24 0.72 -1.83 -4.03
CA SER A 24 -0.37 -1.83 -5.02
C SER A 24 -0.28 -3.03 -5.95
N ASP A 25 0.92 -3.41 -6.39
CA ASP A 25 1.14 -4.59 -7.22
C ASP A 25 0.72 -5.87 -6.45
N VAL A 26 1.10 -6.00 -5.17
CA VAL A 26 0.69 -7.14 -4.32
C VAL A 26 -0.81 -7.14 -4.03
N LEU A 27 -1.41 -5.96 -3.83
CA LEU A 27 -2.85 -5.83 -3.64
C LEU A 27 -3.62 -6.35 -4.87
N GLU A 28 -3.21 -5.95 -6.07
CA GLU A 28 -3.81 -6.42 -7.32
C GLU A 28 -3.69 -7.95 -7.44
N GLU A 29 -2.52 -8.52 -7.16
CA GLU A 29 -2.32 -9.98 -7.16
C GLU A 29 -3.24 -10.70 -6.16
N GLU A 30 -3.41 -10.18 -4.94
CA GLU A 30 -4.30 -10.77 -3.94
C GLU A 30 -5.79 -10.64 -4.32
N GLU A 31 -6.20 -9.52 -4.92
CA GLU A 31 -7.56 -9.35 -5.44
C GLU A 31 -7.84 -10.31 -6.59
N GLU A 32 -6.90 -10.49 -7.53
CA GLU A 32 -7.00 -11.49 -8.60
C GLU A 32 -7.07 -12.92 -8.03
N TYR A 33 -6.26 -13.24 -7.03
CA TYR A 33 -6.29 -14.54 -6.36
C TYR A 33 -7.64 -14.78 -5.68
N PHE A 34 -8.18 -13.79 -4.97
CA PHE A 34 -9.49 -13.89 -4.35
C PHE A 34 -10.60 -14.06 -5.40
N ASN A 35 -10.59 -13.26 -6.47
CA ASN A 35 -11.60 -13.30 -7.53
C ASN A 35 -11.58 -14.59 -8.35
N SER A 36 -10.41 -15.23 -8.49
CA SER A 36 -10.26 -16.52 -9.18
C SER A 36 -10.60 -17.73 -8.30
N MET A 37 -10.78 -17.53 -6.99
CA MET A 37 -11.09 -18.58 -6.04
C MET A 37 -12.54 -19.09 -6.19
N PRO A 38 -12.80 -20.41 -6.04
CA PRO A 38 -14.17 -20.92 -6.04
C PRO A 38 -15.01 -20.34 -4.88
N GLU A 39 -16.31 -20.10 -5.10
CA GLU A 39 -17.24 -19.49 -4.12
C GLU A 39 -17.19 -20.14 -2.72
N GLY A 40 -17.07 -21.47 -2.67
CA GLY A 40 -16.99 -22.22 -1.41
C GLY A 40 -15.73 -21.92 -0.59
N PHE A 41 -14.64 -21.50 -1.24
CA PHE A 41 -13.42 -21.06 -0.56
C PHE A 41 -13.45 -19.56 -0.26
N GLN A 42 -14.07 -18.74 -1.11
CA GLN A 42 -14.30 -17.30 -0.86
C GLN A 42 -15.16 -17.08 0.39
N SER A 43 -16.19 -17.91 0.59
CA SER A 43 -17.07 -17.85 1.77
C SER A 43 -16.49 -18.60 2.99
N GLY A 44 -15.30 -19.20 2.85
CA GLY A 44 -14.65 -19.95 3.91
C GLY A 44 -13.50 -19.16 4.55
N GLN A 45 -12.82 -19.81 5.50
CA GLN A 45 -11.68 -19.22 6.22
C GLN A 45 -10.57 -18.67 5.31
N ARG A 46 -10.39 -19.27 4.13
CA ARG A 46 -9.39 -18.82 3.14
C ARG A 46 -9.78 -17.48 2.51
N GLY A 47 -11.03 -17.32 2.11
CA GLY A 47 -11.52 -16.06 1.57
C GLY A 47 -11.57 -14.95 2.61
N GLU A 48 -11.97 -15.25 3.86
CA GLU A 48 -11.91 -14.28 4.96
C GLU A 48 -10.47 -13.79 5.21
N ALA A 49 -9.48 -14.68 5.15
CA ALA A 49 -8.07 -14.34 5.29
C ALA A 49 -7.58 -13.46 4.13
N ALA A 50 -7.91 -13.82 2.89
CA ALA A 50 -7.56 -13.03 1.71
C ALA A 50 -8.21 -11.64 1.74
N GLN A 51 -9.49 -11.53 2.08
CA GLN A 51 -10.17 -10.24 2.24
C GLN A 51 -9.55 -9.38 3.34
N THR A 52 -9.12 -9.99 4.45
CA THR A 52 -8.40 -9.27 5.52
C THR A 52 -7.05 -8.75 5.03
N ALA A 53 -6.33 -9.53 4.23
CA ALA A 53 -5.06 -9.13 3.64
C ALA A 53 -5.27 -7.96 2.66
N ILE A 54 -6.22 -8.07 1.73
CA ILE A 54 -6.62 -7.01 0.78
C ILE A 54 -6.94 -5.71 1.53
N ASN A 55 -7.82 -5.77 2.53
CA ASN A 55 -8.18 -4.58 3.32
C ASN A 55 -6.98 -3.96 4.03
N SER A 56 -6.04 -4.79 4.50
CA SER A 56 -4.83 -4.31 5.18
C SER A 56 -3.83 -3.66 4.22
N LEU A 57 -3.69 -4.23 3.02
CA LEU A 57 -2.85 -3.69 1.95
C LEU A 57 -3.40 -2.35 1.43
N ASP A 58 -4.70 -2.27 1.15
CA ASP A 58 -5.37 -1.04 0.72
C ASP A 58 -5.24 0.08 1.77
N SER A 59 -5.42 -0.26 3.05
CA SER A 59 -5.20 0.69 4.14
C SER A 59 -3.75 1.16 4.22
N ALA A 60 -2.78 0.26 4.01
CA ALA A 60 -1.36 0.63 4.01
C ALA A 60 -1.00 1.55 2.84
N VAL A 61 -1.54 1.29 1.64
CA VAL A 61 -1.38 2.18 0.46
C VAL A 61 -1.91 3.57 0.78
N SER A 62 -3.13 3.66 1.30
CA SER A 62 -3.77 4.93 1.67
C SER A 62 -2.94 5.72 2.70
N GLN A 63 -2.43 5.05 3.74
CA GLN A 63 -1.59 5.68 4.76
C GLN A 63 -0.26 6.20 4.19
N ILE A 64 0.30 5.55 3.17
CA ILE A 64 1.51 6.03 2.50
C ILE A 64 1.19 7.28 1.67
N GLU A 65 0.02 7.35 1.03
CA GLU A 65 -0.43 8.56 0.31
C GLU A 65 -0.55 9.75 1.25
N ASP A 66 -1.23 9.57 2.39
CA ASP A 66 -1.34 10.61 3.44
C ASP A 66 0.05 11.07 3.95
N ALA A 67 0.98 10.13 4.10
CA ALA A 67 2.35 10.43 4.50
C ALA A 67 3.12 11.20 3.42
N LEU A 68 2.94 10.85 2.14
CA LEU A 68 3.56 11.55 1.00
C LEU A 68 3.05 12.99 0.90
N ASP A 69 1.74 13.20 1.05
CA ASP A 69 1.13 14.53 1.05
C ASP A 69 1.68 15.38 2.19
N SER A 70 1.73 14.84 3.41
CA SER A 70 2.31 15.52 4.58
C SER A 70 3.77 15.89 4.38
N LEU A 71 4.57 15.04 3.72
CA LEU A 71 5.97 15.34 3.40
C LEU A 71 6.10 16.36 2.27
N GLY A 72 5.14 16.43 1.35
CA GLY A 72 5.08 17.39 0.24
C GLY A 72 4.87 18.83 0.70
N GLU A 73 4.25 19.04 1.85
CA GLU A 73 4.08 20.37 2.46
C GLU A 73 5.37 20.95 3.07
N ILE A 74 6.47 20.18 3.14
CA ILE A 74 7.71 20.60 3.81
C ILE A 74 8.63 21.38 2.85
N GLU A 75 8.73 22.70 3.08
CA GLU A 75 9.60 23.64 2.33
C GLU A 75 11.04 23.84 2.82
#